data_AF-A0A379AF56-F1
#
_entry.id   AF-A0A379AF56-F1
#
_cell.length_a   1.000
_cell.length_b   1.000
_cell.length_c   1.000
_cell.angle_alpha   90.00
_cell.angle_beta   90.00
_cell.angle_gamma   90.00
#
_symmetry.space_group_name_H-M   'P 1'
#
loop_
_entity.id
_entity.type
_entity.pdbx_description
1 polymer ?
#
loop_
_entity_poly.entity_id
_entity_poly.type
_entity_poly.pdbx_seq_one_letter_code
_entity_poly.pdbx_strand_id
1 'polypeptide(L)'
;MGSLTKLFYEAIESASDKPVRGLAACGASKLQRMRFAFWPQVKPVFLSYSFMRLEINFRSSTILGLVGAGGIGQELMTNIKLDRYDQVSITLLLILIVVSLLDTLSGQLRRRVTGDRT
;
A
#
# COMPACT_ATOMS: atom_id res chain seq x y z
N MET A 1 8.02 -15.66 5.21
CA MET A 1 6.75 -16.31 5.59
C MET A 1 6.21 -15.86 6.95
N GLY A 2 7.05 -15.53 7.95
CA GLY A 2 6.56 -15.06 9.27
C GLY A 2 5.94 -13.65 9.32
N SER A 3 6.21 -12.77 8.36
CA SER A 3 5.71 -11.38 8.39
C SER A 3 4.24 -11.22 8.02
N LEU A 4 3.71 -12.03 7.10
CA LEU A 4 2.28 -12.01 6.74
C LEU A 4 1.42 -12.47 7.93
N THR A 5 1.82 -13.54 8.63
CA THR A 5 1.08 -14.03 9.79
C THR A 5 1.05 -13.00 10.92
N LYS A 6 2.16 -12.31 11.19
CA LYS A 6 2.20 -11.21 12.16
C LYS A 6 1.32 -10.03 11.73
N LEU A 7 1.30 -9.69 10.45
CA LEU A 7 0.43 -8.64 9.91
C LEU A 7 -1.06 -8.97 10.06
N PHE A 8 -1.43 -10.22 9.75
CA PHE A 8 -2.81 -10.69 9.95
C PHE A 8 -3.17 -10.63 11.42
N TYR A 9 -2.24 -11.00 12.31
CA TYR A 9 -2.43 -10.91 13.76
C TYR A 9 -2.61 -9.46 14.23
N GLU A 10 -1.74 -8.53 13.85
CA GLU A 10 -1.85 -7.08 14.17
C GLU A 10 -3.13 -6.46 13.59
N ALA A 11 -3.54 -6.86 12.38
CA ALA A 11 -4.79 -6.39 11.78
C ALA A 11 -6.02 -6.89 12.56
N ILE A 12 -6.00 -8.15 13.03
CA ILE A 12 -7.03 -8.74 13.90
C ILE A 12 -7.03 -8.06 15.27
N GLU A 13 -5.87 -7.79 15.84
CA GLU A 13 -5.71 -7.17 17.17
C GLU A 13 -6.10 -5.68 17.17
N SER A 14 -5.88 -4.96 16.05
CA SER A 14 -6.36 -3.59 15.88
C SER A 14 -7.87 -3.50 15.66
N ALA A 15 -8.52 -4.59 15.25
CA ALA A 15 -9.95 -4.62 15.01
C ALA A 15 -10.67 -4.53 16.36
N SER A 16 -11.30 -3.39 16.62
CA SER A 16 -12.03 -3.18 17.86
C SER A 16 -13.23 -4.12 17.91
N ASP A 17 -13.44 -4.73 19.07
CA ASP A 17 -14.56 -5.62 19.33
C ASP A 17 -15.90 -4.85 19.50
N LYS A 18 -15.85 -3.51 19.56
CA LYS A 18 -17.02 -2.62 19.77
C LYS A 18 -18.09 -2.74 18.66
N PRO A 19 -17.76 -2.68 17.36
CA PRO A 19 -18.75 -2.86 16.28
C PRO A 19 -19.31 -4.28 16.22
N VAL A 20 -18.50 -5.29 16.60
CA VAL A 20 -18.90 -6.69 16.64
C VAL A 20 -19.93 -6.93 17.74
N ARG A 21 -19.70 -6.37 18.95
CA ARG A 21 -20.65 -6.42 20.07
C ARG A 21 -21.91 -5.59 19.82
N GLY A 22 -21.81 -4.45 19.15
CA GLY A 22 -22.96 -3.64 18.73
C GLY A 22 -23.90 -4.39 17.77
N LEU A 23 -23.36 -5.04 16.74
CA LEU A 23 -24.15 -5.91 15.86
C LEU A 23 -24.67 -7.15 16.59
N ALA A 24 -23.93 -7.65 17.58
CA ALA A 24 -24.37 -8.78 18.39
C ALA A 24 -25.60 -8.47 19.23
N ALA A 25 -25.63 -7.28 19.86
CA ALA A 25 -26.77 -6.78 20.62
C ALA A 25 -28.02 -6.56 19.74
N CYS A 26 -27.83 -6.31 18.43
CA CYS A 26 -28.91 -6.18 17.45
C CYS A 26 -29.38 -7.54 16.85
N GLY A 27 -28.87 -8.67 17.33
CA GLY A 27 -29.28 -10.00 16.85
C GLY A 27 -28.65 -10.45 15.51
N ALA A 28 -27.63 -9.76 15.01
CA ALA A 28 -27.02 -10.08 13.72
C ALA A 28 -26.30 -11.44 13.73
N SER A 29 -26.40 -12.19 12.62
CA SER A 29 -25.75 -13.51 12.48
C SER A 29 -24.21 -13.40 12.37
N LYS A 30 -23.48 -14.50 12.63
CA LYS A 30 -22.01 -14.55 12.53
C LYS A 30 -21.48 -14.03 11.19
N LEU A 31 -22.18 -14.32 10.08
CA LEU A 31 -21.81 -13.89 8.73
C LEU A 31 -21.98 -12.38 8.53
N GLN A 32 -23.04 -11.77 9.09
CA GLN A 32 -23.23 -10.33 9.05
C GLN A 32 -22.18 -9.59 9.88
N ARG A 33 -21.83 -10.11 11.06
CA ARG A 33 -20.76 -9.53 11.90
C ARG A 33 -19.42 -9.55 11.17
N MET A 34 -19.07 -10.66 10.53
CA MET A 34 -17.81 -10.77 9.80
C MET A 34 -17.75 -9.82 8.59
N ARG A 35 -18.84 -9.68 7.83
CA ARG A 35 -18.86 -8.83 6.63
C ARG A 35 -19.04 -7.34 6.91
N PHE A 36 -19.75 -6.95 7.97
CA PHE A 36 -20.07 -5.54 8.24
C PHE A 36 -19.31 -4.94 9.43
N ALA A 37 -18.81 -5.74 10.37
CA ALA A 37 -17.96 -5.24 11.45
C ALA A 37 -16.48 -5.51 11.18
N PHE A 38 -16.11 -6.68 10.67
CA PHE A 38 -14.70 -7.08 10.56
C PHE A 38 -14.05 -6.65 9.23
N TRP A 39 -14.70 -6.96 8.11
CA TRP A 39 -14.21 -6.66 6.75
C TRP A 39 -13.88 -5.17 6.50
N PRO A 40 -14.73 -4.19 6.89
CA PRO A 40 -14.38 -2.78 6.70
C PRO A 40 -13.23 -2.29 7.58
N GLN A 41 -12.93 -2.96 8.71
CA GLN A 41 -11.79 -2.63 9.57
C GLN A 41 -10.46 -3.18 8.99
N VAL A 42 -10.47 -4.40 8.45
CA VAL A 42 -9.25 -5.04 7.90
C VAL A 42 -8.87 -4.53 6.50
N LYS A 43 -9.86 -4.18 5.67
CA LYS A 43 -9.65 -3.64 4.32
C LYS A 43 -8.62 -2.51 4.23
N PRO A 44 -8.75 -1.39 4.96
CA PRO A 44 -7.82 -0.28 4.85
C PRO A 44 -6.40 -0.68 5.27
N VAL A 45 -6.25 -1.55 6.27
CA VAL A 45 -4.93 -2.05 6.70
C VAL A 45 -4.28 -2.88 5.60
N PHE A 46 -5.00 -3.87 5.06
CA PHE A 46 -4.48 -4.74 3.99
C PHE A 46 -4.09 -3.93 2.75
N LEU A 47 -4.96 -3.01 2.33
CA LEU A 47 -4.74 -2.19 1.16
C LEU A 47 -3.54 -1.23 1.37
N SER A 48 -3.36 -0.70 2.59
CA SER A 48 -2.24 0.19 2.93
C SER A 48 -0.91 -0.54 2.84
N TYR A 49 -0.87 -1.78 3.34
CA TYR A 49 0.32 -2.62 3.25
C TYR A 49 0.63 -3.05 1.82
N SER A 50 -0.39 -3.37 1.01
CA SER A 50 -0.20 -3.64 -0.42
C SER A 50 0.39 -2.44 -1.14
N PHE A 51 -0.12 -1.24 -0.92
CA PHE A 51 0.41 -0.01 -1.52
C PHE A 51 1.83 0.31 -1.03
N MET A 52 2.10 0.18 0.27
CA MET A 52 3.45 0.37 0.82
C MET A 52 4.44 -0.63 0.24
N ARG A 53 4.04 -1.90 0.05
CA ARG A 53 4.90 -2.88 -0.64
C ARG A 53 5.12 -2.49 -2.09
N LEU A 54 4.08 -2.10 -2.81
CA LEU A 54 4.23 -1.69 -4.21
C LEU A 54 5.19 -0.50 -4.35
N GLU A 55 5.10 0.49 -3.47
CA GLU A 55 6.02 1.63 -3.45
C GLU A 55 7.48 1.21 -3.25
N ILE A 56 7.74 0.36 -2.24
CA ILE A 56 9.09 -0.16 -1.98
C ILE A 56 9.61 -0.96 -3.18
N ASN A 57 8.77 -1.81 -3.78
CA ASN A 57 9.14 -2.57 -4.97
C ASN A 57 9.44 -1.66 -6.18
N PHE A 58 8.66 -0.58 -6.36
CA PHE A 58 8.89 0.40 -7.44
C PHE A 58 10.23 1.13 -7.28
N ARG A 59 10.53 1.56 -6.05
CA ARG A 59 11.79 2.23 -5.72
C ARG A 59 12.98 1.28 -5.91
N SER A 60 12.89 0.07 -5.38
CA SER A 60 13.92 -0.95 -5.55
C SER A 60 14.12 -1.35 -7.02
N SER A 61 13.06 -1.45 -7.82
CA SER A 61 13.16 -1.74 -9.27
C SER A 61 13.84 -0.61 -10.04
N THR A 62 13.60 0.64 -9.69
CA THR A 62 14.28 1.79 -10.31
C THR A 62 15.77 1.77 -9.97
N ILE A 63 16.14 1.55 -8.69
CA ILE A 63 17.53 1.47 -8.25
C ILE A 63 18.26 0.28 -8.89
N LEU A 64 17.65 -0.91 -8.88
CA LEU A 64 18.21 -2.12 -9.50
C LEU A 64 18.31 -1.99 -11.02
N GLY A 65 17.36 -1.31 -11.66
CA GLY A 65 17.40 -1.04 -13.10
C GLY A 65 18.59 -0.16 -13.49
N LEU A 66 18.98 0.81 -12.65
CA LEU A 66 20.17 1.64 -12.89
C LEU A 66 21.46 0.80 -12.92
N VAL A 67 21.62 -0.18 -12.02
CA VAL A 67 22.78 -1.09 -12.01
C VAL A 67 22.71 -2.20 -13.09
N GLY A 68 21.68 -2.21 -13.95
CA GLY A 68 21.58 -3.11 -15.09
C GLY A 68 20.88 -4.45 -14.82
N ALA A 69 20.12 -4.55 -13.73
CA ALA A 69 19.35 -5.76 -13.40
C ALA A 69 18.03 -5.91 -14.20
N GLY A 70 17.76 -5.02 -15.17
CA GLY A 70 16.47 -4.97 -15.91
C GLY A 70 15.44 -4.02 -15.29
N GLY A 71 14.46 -3.58 -16.11
CA GLY A 71 13.30 -2.79 -15.68
C GLY A 71 13.36 -1.29 -16.06
N ILE A 72 12.49 -0.48 -15.45
CA ILE A 72 12.31 0.95 -15.78
C ILE A 72 13.61 1.76 -15.60
N GLY A 73 14.43 1.41 -14.59
CA GLY A 73 15.72 2.06 -14.37
C GLY A 73 16.77 1.77 -15.45
N GLN A 74 16.66 0.63 -16.16
CA GLN A 74 17.59 0.29 -17.24
C GLN A 74 17.31 1.10 -18.50
N GLU A 75 16.03 1.31 -18.84
CA GLU A 75 15.60 2.25 -19.88
C GLU A 75 16.10 3.67 -19.59
N LEU A 76 15.99 4.13 -18.34
CA LEU A 76 16.51 5.43 -17.92
C LEU A 76 18.03 5.54 -18.16
N MET A 77 18.79 4.54 -17.70
CA MET A 77 20.26 4.48 -17.87
C MET A 77 20.68 4.40 -19.34
N THR A 78 19.90 3.72 -20.17
CA THR A 78 20.17 3.56 -21.61
C THR A 78 19.91 4.87 -22.35
N ASN A 79 18.85 5.60 -22.01
CA ASN A 79 18.56 6.91 -22.58
C ASN A 79 19.55 8.00 -22.13
N ILE A 80 20.08 7.91 -20.91
CA ILE A 80 21.21 8.74 -20.46
C ILE A 80 22.46 8.47 -21.30
N LYS A 81 22.80 7.20 -21.55
CA LYS A 81 23.96 6.82 -22.37
C LYS A 81 23.84 7.24 -23.84
N LEU A 82 22.62 7.42 -24.34
CA LEU A 82 22.32 7.85 -25.71
C LEU A 82 22.17 9.38 -25.83
N ASP A 83 22.47 10.16 -24.78
CA ASP A 83 22.27 11.62 -24.69
C ASP A 83 20.82 12.08 -24.99
N ARG A 84 19.83 11.19 -24.83
CA ARG A 84 18.41 11.48 -25.09
C ARG A 84 17.75 12.03 -23.83
N TYR A 85 18.16 13.23 -23.40
CA TYR A 85 17.64 13.89 -22.19
C TYR A 85 16.11 14.05 -22.18
N ASP A 86 15.46 14.16 -23.35
CA ASP A 86 14.00 14.18 -23.47
C ASP A 86 13.35 12.91 -22.89
N GLN A 87 13.87 11.73 -23.23
CA GLN A 87 13.31 10.45 -22.78
C GLN A 87 13.62 10.18 -21.30
N VAL A 88 14.77 10.64 -20.83
CA VAL A 88 15.16 10.57 -19.42
C VAL A 88 14.19 11.36 -18.56
N SER A 89 13.89 12.60 -18.97
CA SER A 89 13.01 13.50 -18.25
C SER A 89 11.58 12.96 -18.13
N ILE A 90 11.04 12.39 -19.22
CA ILE A 90 9.71 11.76 -19.23
C ILE A 90 9.65 10.57 -18.28
N THR A 91 10.67 9.69 -18.32
CA THR A 91 10.72 8.50 -17.48
C THR A 91 10.85 8.88 -15.99
N LEU A 92 11.65 9.90 -15.68
CA LEU A 92 11.78 10.43 -14.33
C LEU A 92 10.45 11.00 -13.82
N LEU A 93 9.76 11.79 -14.65
CA LEU A 93 8.44 12.34 -14.35
C LEU A 93 7.41 11.25 -14.07
N LEU A 94 7.40 10.18 -14.88
CA LEU A 94 6.50 9.04 -14.70
C LEU A 94 6.70 8.38 -13.33
N ILE A 95 7.95 8.13 -12.94
CA ILE A 95 8.27 7.54 -11.63
C ILE A 95 7.80 8.47 -10.51
N LEU A 96 8.04 9.77 -10.64
CA LEU A 96 7.64 10.78 -9.66
C LEU A 96 6.12 10.81 -9.47
N ILE A 97 5.36 10.76 -10.57
CA ILE A 97 3.89 10.68 -10.55
C ILE A 97 3.42 9.41 -9.84
N VAL A 98 3.97 8.24 -10.21
CA VAL A 98 3.57 6.95 -9.61
C VAL A 98 3.87 6.93 -8.12
N VAL A 99 5.08 7.34 -7.71
CA VAL A 99 5.47 7.38 -6.30
C VAL A 99 4.60 8.38 -5.53
N SER A 100 4.35 9.57 -6.07
CA SER A 100 3.48 10.57 -5.42
C SER A 100 2.04 10.09 -5.26
N LEU A 101 1.50 9.38 -6.26
CA LEU A 101 0.17 8.77 -6.20
C LEU A 101 0.10 7.71 -5.10
N LEU A 102 1.11 6.83 -5.04
CA LEU A 102 1.22 5.79 -4.02
C LEU A 102 1.34 6.38 -2.60
N ASP A 103 2.15 7.43 -2.45
CA ASP A 103 2.34 8.12 -1.17
C ASP A 103 1.05 8.82 -0.71
N THR A 104 0.31 9.44 -1.63
CA THR A 104 -0.99 10.06 -1.34
C THR A 104 -2.02 9.01 -0.92
N LEU A 105 -2.10 7.88 -1.63
CA LEU A 105 -2.99 6.75 -1.29
C LEU A 105 -2.64 6.15 0.06
N SER A 106 -1.34 5.97 0.33
CA SER A 106 -0.83 5.47 1.61
C SER A 106 -1.16 6.44 2.75
N GLY A 107 -0.99 7.75 2.53
CA GLY A 107 -1.35 8.80 3.48
C GLY A 107 -2.85 8.87 3.78
N GLN A 108 -3.71 8.75 2.76
CA GLN A 108 -5.16 8.71 2.95
C GLN A 108 -5.61 7.47 3.74
N LEU A 109 -5.01 6.31 3.48
CA LEU A 109 -5.29 5.09 4.24
C LEU A 109 -4.78 5.17 5.67
N ARG A 110 -3.60 5.74 5.90
CA ARG A 110 -3.06 5.98 7.25
C ARG A 110 -3.99 6.87 8.07
N ARG A 111 -4.55 7.92 7.47
CA ARG A 111 -5.56 8.79 8.12
C ARG A 111 -6.85 8.04 8.47
N ARG A 112 -7.27 7.04 7.68
CA ARG A 112 -8.45 6.22 7.99
C ARG A 112 -8.20 5.18 9.08
N VAL A 113 -6.98 4.67 9.20
CA VAL A 113 -6.61 3.71 10.27
C VAL A 113 -6.34 4.42 11.58
N THR A 114 -5.66 5.56 11.56
CA THR A 114 -5.41 6.40 12.75
C THR A 114 -6.59 7.34 13.01
N GLY A 115 -7.83 6.84 12.89
CA GLY A 115 -9.04 7.61 13.15
C GLY A 115 -8.86 8.47 14.40
N ASP A 116 -9.00 9.77 14.18
CA ASP A 116 -8.82 10.89 15.10
C ASP A 116 -8.95 10.50 16.58
N ARG A 117 -7.82 10.58 17.29
CA ARG A 117 -7.77 10.72 18.74
C ARG A 117 -7.43 12.18 19.06
N THR A 118 -8.32 13.09 18.70
CA THR A 118 -8.37 14.43 19.30
C THR A 118 -9.74 14.66 19.92
#